data_AF-A0A958Z238-F1
#
_entry.id   AF-A0A958Z238-F1
#
_cell.length_a   1.000
_cell.length_b   1.000
_cell.length_c   1.000
_cell.angle_alpha   90.00
_cell.angle_beta   90.00
_cell.angle_gamma   90.00
#
_symmetry.space_group_name_H-M   'P 1'
#
loop_
_entity.id
_entity.type
_entity.pdbx_description
1 polymer ?
#
loop_
_entity_poly.entity_id
_entity_poly.type
_entity_poly.pdbx_seq_one_letter_code
_entity_poly.pdbx_strand_id
1 'polypeptide(L)'
;FFTDPAGERNFYFFEGLSERGDVLDVYNDEFFNGNTIFGYYLVEDLAPEDEVQFNIYGVSEAYYNFMFILLQQTSDQGGGPFETQPATVRGNIINETNPDNFPLGYFRVSEVSTLNYTVQ
;
A
#
# COMPACT_ATOMS: atom_id res chain seq x y z
N PHE A 1 -7.56 -12.06 5.69
CA PHE A 1 -7.26 -12.93 4.53
C PHE A 1 -8.10 -12.47 3.34
N PHE A 2 -7.58 -12.59 2.13
CA PHE A 2 -8.31 -12.37 0.87
C PHE A 2 -7.82 -13.33 -0.21
N THR A 3 -8.61 -13.54 -1.26
CA THR A 3 -8.28 -14.51 -2.34
C THR A 3 -8.15 -13.78 -3.67
N ASP A 4 -7.02 -13.99 -4.33
CA ASP A 4 -6.76 -13.44 -5.67
C ASP A 4 -7.46 -14.28 -6.77
N PRO A 5 -8.07 -13.64 -7.78
CA PRO A 5 -8.61 -14.34 -8.96
C PRO A 5 -7.52 -14.98 -9.84
N ALA A 6 -7.67 -16.28 -10.12
CA ALA A 6 -6.69 -17.01 -10.93
C ALA A 6 -6.66 -16.56 -12.40
N GLY A 7 -5.46 -16.42 -12.96
CA GLY A 7 -5.22 -16.17 -14.39
C GLY A 7 -5.30 -14.71 -14.81
N GLU A 8 -5.45 -13.78 -13.86
CA GLU A 8 -5.46 -12.33 -14.09
C GLU A 8 -4.29 -11.70 -13.34
N ARG A 9 -3.57 -10.76 -13.95
CA ARG A 9 -2.49 -10.03 -13.27
C ARG A 9 -3.10 -8.91 -12.44
N ASN A 10 -2.91 -8.96 -11.12
CA ASN A 10 -3.55 -8.08 -10.17
C ASN A 10 -2.54 -7.37 -9.27
N PHE A 11 -2.89 -6.14 -8.89
CA PHE A 11 -2.14 -5.38 -7.90
C PHE A 11 -3.09 -4.90 -6.81
N TYR A 12 -2.56 -4.88 -5.60
CA TYR A 12 -3.33 -4.55 -4.42
C TYR A 12 -2.64 -3.47 -3.61
N PHE A 13 -3.45 -2.62 -2.99
CA PHE A 13 -3.01 -1.73 -1.92
C PHE A 13 -3.77 -2.11 -0.65
N PHE A 14 -3.05 -2.23 0.45
CA PHE A 14 -3.57 -2.62 1.75
C PHE A 14 -3.35 -1.50 2.76
N GLU A 15 -4.37 -1.28 3.59
CA GLU A 15 -4.31 -0.39 4.74
C GLU A 15 -4.82 -1.14 5.97
N GLY A 16 -4.07 -1.07 7.05
CA GLY A 16 -4.58 -1.35 8.40
C GLY A 16 -4.49 -0.06 9.21
N LEU A 17 -5.62 0.43 9.68
CA LEU A 17 -5.74 1.74 10.33
C LEU A 17 -6.32 1.56 11.73
N SER A 18 -5.69 2.16 12.73
CA SER A 18 -6.23 2.22 14.09
C SER A 18 -5.68 3.42 14.85
N GLU A 19 -6.18 3.67 16.06
CA GLU A 19 -5.60 4.68 16.96
C GLU A 19 -4.15 4.36 17.36
N ARG A 20 -3.73 3.09 17.27
CA ARG A 20 -2.36 2.64 17.60
C ARG A 20 -1.37 2.87 16.46
N GLY A 21 -1.86 3.06 15.23
CA GLY A 21 -1.03 3.36 14.08
C GLY A 21 -1.54 2.73 12.80
N ASP A 22 -0.92 3.17 11.71
CA ASP A 22 -1.27 2.78 10.35
C ASP A 22 -0.18 1.89 9.75
N VAL A 23 -0.61 0.85 9.04
CA VAL A 23 0.26 -0.01 8.23
C VAL A 23 -0.24 0.04 6.79
N LEU A 24 0.66 0.38 5.88
CA LEU A 24 0.39 0.49 4.45
C LEU A 24 1.29 -0.47 3.70
N ASP A 25 0.73 -1.23 2.76
CA ASP A 25 1.50 -2.19 1.96
C ASP A 25 0.94 -2.32 0.55
N VAL A 26 1.76 -2.80 -0.37
CA VAL A 26 1.38 -3.08 -1.76
C VAL A 26 1.76 -4.48 -2.17
N TYR A 27 0.87 -5.15 -2.90
CA TYR A 27 1.08 -6.51 -3.35
C TYR A 27 0.96 -6.64 -4.89
N ASN A 28 1.85 -7.42 -5.48
CA ASN A 28 1.79 -7.90 -6.87
C ASN A 28 1.57 -9.41 -6.84
N ASP A 29 0.58 -9.90 -7.57
CA ASP A 29 0.11 -11.30 -7.54
C ASP A 29 1.04 -12.33 -8.18
N GLU A 30 2.16 -11.93 -8.77
CA GLU A 30 3.10 -12.81 -9.47
C GLU A 30 3.45 -14.11 -8.72
N PHE A 31 3.54 -14.06 -7.39
CA PHE A 31 3.90 -15.23 -6.55
C PHE A 31 2.71 -15.90 -5.85
N PHE A 32 1.50 -15.37 -5.98
CA PHE A 32 0.31 -15.87 -5.29
C PHE A 32 -0.97 -15.84 -6.14
N ASN A 33 -0.84 -15.74 -7.47
CA ASN A 33 -1.96 -15.78 -8.41
C ASN A 33 -2.89 -16.99 -8.15
N GLY A 34 -4.18 -16.73 -7.98
CA GLY A 34 -5.21 -17.73 -7.67
C GLY A 34 -5.19 -18.27 -6.24
N ASN A 35 -4.35 -17.74 -5.34
CA ASN A 35 -4.21 -18.21 -3.96
C ASN A 35 -4.81 -17.24 -2.94
N THR A 36 -5.10 -17.76 -1.75
CA THR A 36 -5.45 -16.95 -0.58
C THR A 36 -4.19 -16.40 0.07
N ILE A 37 -4.19 -15.11 0.36
CA ILE A 37 -3.11 -14.43 1.06
C ILE A 37 -3.62 -13.64 2.27
N PHE A 38 -2.69 -13.12 3.07
CA PHE A 38 -2.99 -12.33 4.26
C PHE A 38 -2.26 -10.98 4.20
N GLY A 39 -2.96 -9.93 4.61
CA GLY A 39 -2.32 -8.67 4.98
C GLY A 39 -1.77 -8.80 6.40
N TYR A 40 -0.60 -8.22 6.65
CA TYR A 40 0.04 -8.24 7.95
C TYR A 40 -0.13 -6.88 8.63
N TYR A 41 -0.59 -6.87 9.87
CA TYR A 41 -0.76 -5.67 10.68
C TYR A 41 -0.05 -5.85 12.01
N LEU A 42 0.95 -5.00 12.24
CA LEU A 42 1.76 -4.99 13.45
C LEU A 42 2.06 -3.54 13.80
N VAL A 43 1.64 -3.14 15.00
CA VAL A 43 1.89 -1.83 15.60
C VAL A 43 2.26 -2.02 17.06
N GLU A 44 2.94 -1.05 17.65
CA GLU A 44 3.25 -1.07 19.07
C GLU A 44 1.97 -0.87 19.91
N ASP A 45 1.96 -1.44 21.12
CA ASP A 45 0.90 -1.25 22.12
C ASP A 45 -0.54 -1.63 21.68
N LEU A 46 -0.69 -2.53 20.71
CA LEU A 46 -1.99 -3.10 20.35
C LEU A 46 -2.56 -3.93 21.51
N ALA A 47 -3.77 -3.58 21.96
CA ALA A 47 -4.42 -4.18 23.13
C ALA A 47 -5.83 -4.73 22.78
N PRO A 48 -6.37 -5.66 23.58
CA PRO A 48 -7.77 -6.07 23.46
C PRO A 48 -8.73 -4.87 23.50
N GLU A 49 -9.83 -4.95 22.75
CA GLU A 49 -10.82 -3.89 22.52
C GLU A 49 -10.37 -2.73 21.61
N ASP A 50 -9.13 -2.70 21.13
CA ASP A 50 -8.73 -1.75 20.08
C ASP A 50 -9.47 -2.09 18.76
N GLU A 51 -9.91 -1.06 18.04
CA GLU A 51 -10.59 -1.18 16.75
C GLU A 51 -9.61 -0.95 15.60
N VAL A 52 -9.51 -1.93 14.69
CA VAL A 52 -8.67 -1.85 13.49
C VAL A 52 -9.54 -1.94 12.25
N GLN A 53 -9.40 -0.96 11.35
CA GLN A 53 -10.00 -0.99 10.02
C GLN A 53 -8.99 -1.49 9.00
N PHE A 54 -9.33 -2.58 8.32
CA PHE A 54 -8.58 -3.09 7.19
C PHE A 54 -9.26 -2.72 5.89
N ASN A 55 -8.53 -2.09 4.97
CA ASN A 55 -8.98 -1.81 3.62
C ASN A 55 -8.08 -2.55 2.63
N ILE A 56 -8.70 -3.15 1.62
CA ILE A 56 -7.99 -3.65 0.45
C ILE A 56 -8.57 -3.07 -0.82
N TYR A 57 -7.69 -2.61 -1.70
CA TYR A 57 -8.04 -1.99 -2.97
C TYR A 57 -7.43 -2.78 -4.11
N GLY A 58 -8.22 -3.02 -5.15
CA GLY A 58 -7.66 -3.32 -6.47
C GLY A 58 -7.09 -2.04 -7.08
N VAL A 59 -5.84 -2.09 -7.54
CA VAL A 59 -5.14 -0.91 -8.07
C VAL A 59 -4.46 -1.21 -9.40
N SER A 60 -4.21 -0.16 -10.18
CA SER A 60 -3.39 -0.28 -11.39
C SER A 60 -1.92 -0.52 -11.06
N GLU A 61 -1.20 -1.17 -11.97
CA GLU A 61 0.27 -1.33 -11.91
C GLU A 61 0.99 0.02 -11.69
N ALA A 62 0.51 1.09 -12.33
CA ALA A 62 1.12 2.42 -12.20
C ALA A 62 1.00 2.99 -10.78
N TYR A 63 -0.14 2.78 -10.11
CA TYR A 63 -0.32 3.18 -8.71
C TYR A 63 0.46 2.28 -7.76
N TYR A 64 0.49 0.97 -8.02
CA TYR A 64 1.34 0.03 -7.28
C TYR A 64 2.80 0.50 -7.29
N ASN A 65 3.35 0.82 -8.46
CA ASN A 65 4.73 1.28 -8.60
C ASN A 65 4.97 2.61 -7.86
N PHE A 66 4.01 3.55 -7.92
CA PHE A 66 4.09 4.79 -7.17
C PHE A 66 4.17 4.55 -5.66
N MET A 67 3.26 3.73 -5.12
CA MET A 67 3.22 3.42 -3.70
C MET A 67 4.42 2.57 -3.26
N PHE A 68 4.89 1.65 -4.09
CA PHE A 68 6.09 0.86 -3.83
C PHE A 68 7.32 1.76 -3.61
N ILE A 69 7.57 2.70 -4.55
CA ILE A 69 8.70 3.64 -4.41
C ILE A 69 8.49 4.56 -3.20
N LEU A 70 7.26 5.02 -2.96
CA LEU A 70 6.94 5.92 -1.84
C LEU A 70 7.17 5.23 -0.48
N LEU A 71 6.65 4.01 -0.30
CA LEU A 71 6.77 3.24 0.95
C LEU A 71 8.22 2.83 1.24
N GLN A 72 9.04 2.62 0.20
CA GLN A 72 10.49 2.41 0.38
C GLN A 72 11.20 3.60 1.03
N GLN A 73 10.66 4.82 0.94
CA GLN A 73 11.27 6.02 1.53
C GLN A 73 10.86 6.24 2.99
N THR A 74 9.77 5.61 3.43
CA THR A 74 9.15 5.84 4.74
C THR A 74 9.25 4.64 5.68
N SER A 75 9.36 3.43 5.13
CA SER A 75 9.45 2.21 5.93
C SER A 75 10.87 1.98 6.47
N ASP A 76 10.97 1.24 7.57
CA ASP A 76 12.24 0.75 8.14
C ASP A 76 13.06 -0.11 7.17
N GLN A 77 12.50 -0.48 6.01
CA GLN A 77 13.22 -1.11 4.90
C GLN A 77 14.19 -0.14 4.19
N GLY A 78 14.05 1.19 4.38
CA GLY A 78 14.90 2.21 3.76
C GLY A 78 16.13 2.66 4.59
N GLY A 79 16.41 2.01 5.72
CA GLY A 79 17.42 2.48 6.69
C GLY A 79 18.75 1.71 6.72
N GLY A 80 18.89 0.64 5.95
CA GLY A 80 20.11 -0.18 5.92
C GLY A 80 21.26 0.51 5.17
N PRO A 81 22.54 0.26 5.53
CA PRO A 81 23.69 0.88 4.86
C PRO A 81 23.90 0.44 3.39
N PHE A 82 23.03 -0.43 2.87
CA PHE A 82 23.07 -0.98 1.51
C PHE A 82 21.83 -0.66 0.69
N GLU A 83 20.95 0.22 1.19
CA GLU A 83 19.75 0.60 0.46
C GLU A 83 20.08 1.44 -0.77
N THR A 84 19.34 1.22 -1.85
CA THR A 84 19.45 2.04 -3.05
C THR A 84 18.93 3.45 -2.79
N GLN A 85 19.57 4.45 -3.39
CA GLN A 85 19.13 5.85 -3.30
C GLN A 85 17.62 5.96 -3.62
N PRO A 86 16.81 6.60 -2.75
CA PRO A 86 15.39 6.83 -3.02
C PRO A 86 15.19 7.51 -4.38
N ALA A 87 14.40 6.90 -5.26
CA ALA A 87 14.04 7.48 -6.54
C ALA A 87 13.07 8.65 -6.36
N THR A 88 13.06 9.60 -7.29
CA THR A 88 12.04 10.66 -7.28
C THR A 88 10.65 10.05 -7.43
N VAL A 89 9.77 10.26 -6.45
CA VAL A 89 8.37 9.85 -6.53
C VAL A 89 7.62 10.84 -7.42
N ARG A 90 7.17 10.38 -8.59
CA ARG A 90 6.36 11.17 -9.52
C ARG A 90 4.93 10.65 -9.56
N GLY A 91 3.99 11.57 -9.38
CA GLY A 91 2.56 11.33 -9.50
C GLY A 91 2.07 11.17 -10.94
N ASN A 92 0.74 11.14 -11.10
CA ASN A 92 0.07 11.11 -12.40
C ASN A 92 -0.49 12.47 -12.85
N ILE A 93 -0.17 13.57 -12.14
CA ILE A 93 -0.52 14.93 -12.56
C ILE A 93 0.71 15.63 -13.12
N ILE A 94 0.53 16.36 -14.21
CA ILE A 94 1.56 17.19 -14.82
C ILE A 94 1.26 18.68 -14.61
N ASN A 95 2.32 19.46 -14.37
CA ASN A 95 2.23 20.91 -14.44
C ASN A 95 2.54 21.37 -15.87
N GLU A 96 1.52 21.85 -16.58
CA GLU A 96 1.65 22.29 -17.98
C GLU A 96 2.47 23.58 -18.15
N THR A 97 2.62 24.40 -17.10
CA THR A 97 3.33 25.69 -17.16
C THR A 97 4.80 25.58 -16.77
N ASN A 98 5.13 24.70 -15.83
CA ASN A 98 6.49 24.45 -15.37
C ASN A 98 6.68 22.96 -15.07
N PRO A 99 7.17 22.15 -16.04
CA PRO A 99 7.34 20.71 -15.88
C PRO A 99 8.30 20.29 -14.76
N ASP A 100 9.26 21.15 -14.40
CA ASP A 100 10.20 20.89 -13.30
C ASP A 100 9.53 21.08 -11.92
N ASN A 101 8.44 21.85 -11.85
CA ASN A 101 7.61 22.01 -10.65
C ASN A 101 6.39 21.08 -10.71
N PHE A 102 6.66 19.77 -10.66
CA PHE A 102 5.63 18.74 -10.72
C PHE A 102 4.88 18.61 -9.37
N PRO A 103 3.56 18.36 -9.38
CA PRO A 103 2.80 18.14 -8.17
C PRO A 103 3.21 16.86 -7.44
N LEU A 104 3.09 16.89 -6.11
CA LEU A 104 3.24 15.70 -5.27
C LEU A 104 1.90 14.98 -5.10
N GLY A 105 1.94 13.65 -5.02
CA GLY A 105 0.76 12.81 -4.83
C GLY A 105 0.29 12.10 -6.09
N TYR A 106 -0.75 11.28 -5.96
CA TYR A 106 -1.29 10.46 -7.04
C TYR A 106 -2.81 10.40 -6.93
N PHE A 107 -3.52 10.63 -8.04
CA PHE A 107 -4.97 10.48 -8.09
C PHE A 107 -5.35 9.10 -8.59
N ARG A 108 -6.19 8.39 -7.83
CA ARG A 108 -6.70 7.07 -8.21
C ARG A 108 -8.21 6.95 -7.99
N VAL A 109 -8.82 6.02 -8.71
CA VAL A 109 -10.16 5.50 -8.44
C VAL A 109 -10.01 3.99 -8.32
N SER A 110 -10.52 3.44 -7.23
CA SER A 110 -10.47 2.00 -6.93
C SER A 110 -11.77 1.58 -6.23
N GLU A 111 -12.16 0.33 -6.43
CA GLU A 111 -13.05 -0.35 -5.51
C GLU A 111 -12.30 -0.69 -4.21
N VAL A 112 -13.01 -0.68 -3.09
CA VAL A 112 -12.47 -1.01 -1.77
C VAL A 112 -13.34 -2.07 -1.11
N SER A 113 -12.68 -3.05 -0.50
CA SER A 113 -13.30 -3.94 0.47
C SER A 113 -12.78 -3.61 1.87
N THR A 114 -13.69 -3.37 2.81
CA THR A 114 -13.38 -2.96 4.18
C THR A 114 -13.78 -4.04 5.17
N LEU A 115 -12.92 -4.28 6.16
CA LEU A 115 -13.17 -5.14 7.31
C LEU A 115 -12.82 -4.37 8.59
N ASN A 116 -13.79 -4.17 9.46
CA ASN A 116 -13.53 -3.66 10.82
C ASN A 116 -13.35 -4.85 11.77
N TYR A 117 -12.33 -4.78 12.63
CA TYR A 117 -11.94 -5.84 13.53
C TYR A 117 -11.61 -5.30 14.92
N THR A 118 -12.27 -5.83 15.95
CA THR A 118 -11.95 -5.58 17.35
C THR A 118 -10.94 -6.61 17.84
N VAL A 119 -9.82 -6.15 18.41
CA VAL A 119 -8.77 -7.02 18.97
C VAL A 119 -9.30 -7.79 20.18
N GLN A 120 -8.94 -9.08 20.29
CA GLN A 120 -9.37 -10.00 21.36
C GLN A 120 -8.22 -10.35 22.31
#